data_AF-A0A5S4F674-F1
#
_entry.id   AF-A0A5S4F674-F1
#
_cell.length_a   1.000
_cell.length_b   1.000
_cell.length_c   1.000
_cell.angle_alpha   90.00
_cell.angle_beta   90.00
_cell.angle_gamma   90.00
#
_symmetry.space_group_name_H-M   'P 1'
#
loop_
_entity.id
_entity.type
_entity.pdbx_description
1 polymer ?
#
loop_
_entity_poly.entity_id
_entity_poly.type
_entity_poly.pdbx_seq_one_letter_code
_entity_poly.pdbx_strand_id
1 'polypeptide(L)'
;AEKLIATREAYVLEPRPGVTNRDMTLRVGLPVCRAIVAFGRRDYPAVVDLLYPIRHRINEFGGSHAQRDAVQKTLLEAALRGGFADVARVLVSERINVRPCSPYNWLKQAALADALGRDAEAAAARLRADDLVRDATRT
;
A
#
# COMPACT_ATOMS: atom_id res chain seq x y z
N ALA A 1 -14.59 10.19 -10.42
CA ALA A 1 -13.70 9.01 -10.31
C ALA A 1 -14.09 7.92 -11.31
N GLU A 2 -15.34 7.48 -11.33
CA GLU A 2 -15.83 6.41 -12.23
C GLU A 2 -15.69 6.73 -13.72
N LYS A 3 -15.99 7.97 -14.14
CA LYS A 3 -15.74 8.42 -15.53
C LYS A 3 -14.28 8.31 -15.97
N LEU A 4 -13.31 8.55 -15.07
CA LEU A 4 -11.87 8.44 -15.37
C LEU A 4 -11.44 6.98 -15.56
N ILE A 5 -12.08 6.06 -14.84
CA ILE A 5 -11.88 4.62 -14.98
C ILE A 5 -12.47 4.14 -16.31
N ALA A 6 -13.70 4.55 -16.61
CA ALA A 6 -14.36 4.24 -17.88
C ALA A 6 -13.57 4.75 -19.10
N THR A 7 -12.97 5.95 -19.02
CA THR A 7 -12.09 6.47 -20.07
C THR A 7 -10.81 5.64 -20.25
N ARG A 8 -10.23 5.11 -19.16
CA ARG A 8 -9.07 4.20 -19.25
C ARG A 8 -9.44 2.83 -19.80
N GLU A 9 -10.63 2.33 -19.51
CA GLU A 9 -11.16 1.09 -20.10
C GLU A 9 -11.39 1.26 -21.61
N ALA A 10 -11.89 2.42 -22.06
CA ALA A 10 -12.02 2.72 -23.48
C ALA A 10 -10.65 2.83 -24.20
N TYR A 11 -9.65 3.47 -23.60
CA TYR A 11 -8.28 3.54 -24.13
C TYR A 11 -7.63 2.15 -24.30
N VAL A 12 -8.03 1.20 -23.45
CA VAL A 12 -7.56 -0.17 -23.47
C VAL A 12 -8.16 -0.99 -24.61
N LEU A 13 -9.30 -0.60 -25.20
CA LEU A 13 -10.00 -1.41 -26.20
C LEU A 13 -9.50 -1.20 -27.64
N GLU A 14 -8.72 -0.16 -27.94
CA GLU A 14 -8.11 0.03 -29.27
C GLU A 14 -6.79 -0.75 -29.41
N PRO A 15 -6.68 -1.74 -30.32
CA PRO A 15 -5.43 -2.44 -30.57
C PRO A 15 -4.47 -1.56 -31.38
N ARG A 16 -3.33 -1.17 -30.77
CA ARG A 16 -2.18 -0.62 -31.49
C ARG A 16 -0.95 -1.50 -31.24
N PRO A 17 -0.32 -2.08 -32.27
CA PRO A 17 0.85 -2.94 -32.09
C PRO A 17 2.05 -2.11 -31.61
N GLY A 18 2.74 -2.56 -30.55
CA GLY A 18 4.07 -2.06 -30.19
C GLY A 18 4.25 -1.27 -28.90
N VAL A 19 3.29 -1.20 -27.96
CA VAL A 19 3.43 -0.34 -26.78
C VAL A 19 3.51 -1.14 -25.46
N THR A 20 4.72 -1.32 -24.93
CA THR A 20 5.02 -1.85 -23.59
C THR A 20 4.18 -1.18 -22.48
N ASN A 21 3.72 0.05 -22.71
CA ASN A 21 2.87 0.81 -21.78
C ASN A 21 1.43 0.28 -21.65
N ARG A 22 0.86 -0.42 -22.66
CA ARG A 22 -0.54 -0.90 -22.59
C ARG A 22 -0.68 -2.09 -21.64
N ASP A 23 0.18 -3.10 -21.78
CA ASP A 23 0.18 -4.27 -20.91
C ASP A 23 0.50 -3.91 -19.46
N MET A 24 1.41 -2.95 -19.25
CA MET A 24 1.71 -2.42 -17.92
C MET A 24 0.55 -1.62 -17.31
N THR A 25 -0.13 -0.80 -18.11
CA THR A 25 -1.34 -0.08 -17.67
C THR A 25 -2.44 -1.06 -17.28
N LEU A 26 -2.61 -2.14 -18.05
CA LEU A 26 -3.61 -3.18 -17.80
C LEU A 26 -3.31 -3.99 -16.54
N ARG A 27 -2.06 -4.44 -16.37
CA ARG A 27 -1.67 -5.37 -15.32
C ARG A 27 -1.37 -4.70 -13.98
N VAL A 28 -1.03 -3.41 -13.97
CA VAL A 28 -0.69 -2.68 -12.74
C VAL A 28 -1.53 -1.42 -12.58
N GLY A 29 -1.59 -0.56 -13.60
CA GLY A 29 -2.28 0.74 -13.51
C GLY A 29 -3.78 0.62 -13.20
N LEU A 30 -4.49 -0.26 -13.90
CA LEU A 30 -5.93 -0.45 -13.73
C LEU A 30 -6.29 -1.06 -12.35
N PRO A 31 -5.61 -2.13 -11.87
CA PRO A 31 -5.79 -2.60 -10.49
C PRO A 31 -5.54 -1.51 -9.45
N VAL A 32 -4.50 -0.68 -9.62
CA VAL A 32 -4.23 0.44 -8.70
C VAL A 32 -5.37 1.45 -8.68
N CYS A 33 -5.88 1.87 -9.85
CA CYS A 33 -7.02 2.79 -9.91
C CYS A 33 -8.27 2.22 -9.23
N ARG A 34 -8.57 0.94 -9.48
CA ARG A 34 -9.71 0.24 -8.86
C ARG A 34 -9.55 0.13 -7.36
N ALA A 35 -8.35 -0.20 -6.88
CA ALA A 35 -8.05 -0.29 -5.46
C ALA A 35 -8.20 1.06 -4.75
N ILE A 36 -7.78 2.16 -5.36
CA ILE A 36 -7.97 3.51 -4.76
C ILE A 36 -9.47 3.82 -4.58
N VAL A 37 -10.31 3.47 -5.56
CA VAL A 37 -11.76 3.64 -5.44
C VAL A 37 -12.35 2.71 -4.37
N ALA A 38 -11.96 1.44 -4.35
CA ALA A 38 -12.39 0.48 -3.33
C ALA A 38 -12.03 0.96 -1.91
N PHE A 39 -10.81 1.48 -1.73
CA PHE A 39 -10.36 2.04 -0.47
C PHE A 39 -11.23 3.22 -0.01
N GLY A 40 -11.57 4.13 -0.94
CA GLY A 40 -12.48 5.24 -0.66
C GLY A 40 -13.88 4.80 -0.24
N ARG A 41 -14.33 3.64 -0.73
CA ARG A 41 -15.60 3.00 -0.35
C ARG A 41 -15.50 2.13 0.91
N ARG A 42 -14.32 2.04 1.53
CA ARG A 42 -14.02 1.14 2.66
C ARG A 42 -14.18 -0.35 2.32
N ASP A 43 -14.12 -0.70 1.04
CA ASP A 43 -14.08 -2.09 0.58
C ASP A 43 -12.64 -2.61 0.66
N TYR A 44 -12.20 -2.86 1.90
CA TYR A 44 -10.84 -3.32 2.18
C TYR A 44 -10.50 -4.69 1.58
N PRO A 45 -11.41 -5.69 1.55
CA PRO A 45 -11.17 -6.94 0.84
C PRO A 45 -10.80 -6.71 -0.63
N ALA A 46 -11.57 -5.90 -1.37
CA ALA A 46 -11.27 -5.62 -2.77
C ALA A 46 -9.92 -4.91 -2.96
N VAL A 47 -9.52 -4.03 -2.03
CA VAL A 47 -8.19 -3.40 -2.08
C VAL A 47 -7.08 -4.45 -1.97
N VAL A 48 -7.21 -5.38 -1.03
CA VAL A 48 -6.22 -6.45 -0.81
C VAL A 48 -6.15 -7.35 -2.04
N ASP A 49 -7.29 -7.79 -2.56
CA ASP A 49 -7.36 -8.66 -3.75
C ASP A 49 -6.74 -8.00 -4.99
N LEU A 50 -6.92 -6.68 -5.15
CA LEU A 50 -6.40 -5.95 -6.30
C LEU A 50 -4.90 -5.63 -6.20
N LEU A 51 -4.40 -5.30 -5.00
CA LEU A 51 -3.02 -4.81 -4.83
C LEU A 51 -2.04 -5.88 -4.38
N TYR A 52 -2.46 -6.84 -3.55
CA TYR A 52 -1.54 -7.85 -2.99
C TYR A 52 -0.84 -8.69 -4.08
N PRO A 53 -1.51 -9.14 -5.16
CA PRO A 53 -0.87 -9.92 -6.22
C PRO A 53 0.19 -9.14 -7.01
N ILE A 54 0.06 -7.81 -7.08
CA ILE A 54 0.94 -6.94 -7.88
C ILE A 54 1.95 -6.17 -7.02
N ARG A 55 1.99 -6.39 -5.70
CA ARG A 55 2.74 -5.55 -4.74
C ARG A 55 4.24 -5.39 -5.03
N HIS A 56 4.87 -6.42 -5.61
CA HIS A 56 6.28 -6.42 -6.00
C HIS A 56 6.52 -5.81 -7.39
N ARG A 57 5.46 -5.70 -8.19
CA ARG A 57 5.46 -5.19 -9.57
C ARG A 57 5.05 -3.73 -9.67
N ILE A 58 4.65 -3.10 -8.55
CA ILE A 58 4.36 -1.66 -8.49
C ILE A 58 5.56 -0.81 -8.96
N ASN A 59 6.78 -1.32 -8.84
CA ASN A 59 7.99 -0.65 -9.35
C ASN A 59 8.12 -0.68 -10.88
N GLU A 60 7.49 -1.64 -11.56
CA GLU A 60 7.44 -1.73 -13.02
C GLU A 60 6.49 -0.66 -13.60
N PHE A 61 5.55 -0.17 -12.79
CA PHE A 61 4.67 0.93 -13.16
C PHE A 61 5.46 2.25 -13.15
N GLY A 62 5.44 2.97 -14.27
CA GLY A 62 5.94 4.34 -14.34
C GLY A 62 5.28 5.23 -13.29
N GLY A 63 6.06 6.01 -12.55
CA GLY A 63 5.56 6.86 -11.47
C GLY A 63 6.66 7.23 -10.47
N SER A 64 6.44 8.31 -9.71
CA SER A 64 7.41 8.77 -8.72
C SER A 64 7.50 7.78 -7.55
N HIS A 65 8.62 7.79 -6.83
CA HIS A 65 8.79 6.98 -5.61
C HIS A 65 7.68 7.25 -4.58
N ALA A 66 7.20 8.50 -4.50
CA ALA A 66 6.12 8.89 -3.61
C ALA A 66 4.78 8.22 -4.00
N GLN A 67 4.47 8.14 -5.30
CA GLN A 67 3.26 7.48 -5.78
C GLN A 67 3.28 5.98 -5.45
N ARG A 68 4.41 5.31 -5.70
CA ARG A 68 4.57 3.88 -5.39
C ARG A 68 4.47 3.60 -3.89
N ASP A 69 5.08 4.44 -3.06
CA ASP A 69 4.96 4.34 -1.60
C ASP A 69 3.52 4.55 -1.13
N ALA A 70 2.78 5.47 -1.75
CA ALA A 70 1.37 5.68 -1.43
C ALA A 70 0.52 4.43 -1.70
N VAL A 71 0.72 3.77 -2.85
CA VAL A 71 -0.01 2.51 -3.17
C VAL A 71 0.31 1.41 -2.15
N GLN A 72 1.58 1.23 -1.79
CA GLN A 72 1.96 0.25 -0.77
C GLN A 72 1.37 0.58 0.61
N LYS A 73 1.31 1.86 0.99
CA LYS A 73 0.64 2.31 2.22
C LYS A 73 -0.86 2.05 2.17
N THR A 74 -1.51 2.26 1.03
CA THR A 74 -2.93 1.94 0.84
C THR A 74 -3.22 0.46 1.05
N LEU A 75 -2.40 -0.43 0.49
CA LEU A 75 -2.53 -1.88 0.71
C LEU A 75 -2.37 -2.24 2.19
N LEU A 76 -1.34 -1.70 2.87
CA LEU A 76 -1.14 -1.94 4.29
C LEU A 76 -2.31 -1.43 5.14
N GLU A 77 -2.78 -0.21 4.88
CA GLU A 77 -3.94 0.35 5.59
C GLU A 77 -5.21 -0.47 5.39
N ALA A 78 -5.45 -0.96 4.18
CA ALA A 78 -6.59 -1.83 3.91
C ALA A 78 -6.48 -3.16 4.64
N ALA A 79 -5.28 -3.77 4.66
CA ALA A 79 -5.05 -5.01 5.40
C ALA A 79 -5.32 -4.83 6.91
N LEU A 80 -4.83 -3.73 7.50
CA LEU A 80 -5.07 -3.41 8.92
C LEU A 80 -6.56 -3.17 9.22
N ARG A 81 -7.22 -2.31 8.43
CA ARG A 81 -8.62 -1.92 8.66
C ARG A 81 -9.62 -3.02 8.31
N GLY A 82 -9.26 -3.90 7.38
CA GLY A 82 -10.04 -5.06 6.99
C GLY A 82 -9.83 -6.29 7.89
N GLY A 83 -8.97 -6.21 8.91
CA GLY A 83 -8.71 -7.34 9.82
C GLY A 83 -7.85 -8.46 9.22
N PHE A 84 -7.16 -8.21 8.11
CA PHE A 84 -6.28 -9.18 7.45
C PHE A 84 -4.91 -9.22 8.13
N ALA A 85 -4.87 -9.71 9.38
CA ALA A 85 -3.69 -9.61 10.24
C ALA A 85 -2.43 -10.28 9.66
N ASP A 86 -2.57 -11.42 8.98
CA ASP A 86 -1.43 -12.12 8.38
C ASP A 86 -0.85 -11.34 7.19
N VAL A 87 -1.72 -10.76 6.36
CA VAL A 87 -1.32 -9.89 5.26
C VAL A 87 -0.65 -8.63 5.81
N ALA A 88 -1.26 -7.98 6.81
CA ALA A 88 -0.71 -6.80 7.45
C ALA A 88 0.67 -7.07 8.06
N ARG A 89 0.85 -8.21 8.72
CA ARG A 89 2.14 -8.64 9.30
C ARG A 89 3.24 -8.70 8.25
N VAL A 90 3.01 -9.41 7.15
CA VAL A 90 3.98 -9.51 6.04
C VAL A 90 4.35 -8.12 5.53
N LEU A 91 3.34 -7.28 5.25
CA LEU A 91 3.55 -5.95 4.67
C LEU A 91 4.29 -5.00 5.63
N VAL A 92 3.97 -5.00 6.92
CA VAL A 92 4.69 -4.17 7.91
C VAL A 92 6.14 -4.64 8.02
N SER A 93 6.38 -5.95 8.13
CA SER A 93 7.74 -6.49 8.22
C SER A 93 8.59 -6.16 7.00
N GLU A 94 8.05 -6.33 5.79
CA GLU A 94 8.72 -5.93 4.53
C GLU A 94 9.10 -4.44 4.58
N ARG A 95 8.18 -3.57 5.00
CA ARG A 95 8.43 -2.12 5.05
C ARG A 95 9.45 -1.72 6.11
N ILE A 96 9.44 -2.33 7.29
CA ILE A 96 10.44 -2.09 8.34
C ILE A 96 11.82 -2.53 7.87
N ASN A 97 11.93 -3.69 7.21
CA ASN A 97 13.20 -4.17 6.66
C ASN A 97 13.79 -3.19 5.64
N VAL A 98 12.96 -2.59 4.78
CA VAL A 98 13.42 -1.62 3.78
C VAL A 98 13.66 -0.23 4.38
N ARG A 99 12.85 0.20 5.35
CA ARG A 99 12.94 1.52 5.99
C ARG A 99 12.82 1.38 7.51
N PRO A 100 13.88 0.94 8.19
CA PRO A 100 13.85 0.68 9.64
C PRO A 100 13.74 1.96 10.47
N CYS A 101 14.14 3.10 9.90
CA CYS A 101 14.06 4.41 10.56
C CYS A 101 12.78 5.19 10.21
N SER A 102 11.72 4.53 9.74
CA SER A 102 10.45 5.20 9.43
C SER A 102 9.49 5.16 10.62
N PRO A 103 9.18 6.29 11.28
CA PRO A 103 8.19 6.33 12.36
C PRO A 103 6.83 5.77 11.94
N TYR A 104 6.41 6.07 10.71
CA TYR A 104 5.17 5.55 10.13
C TYR A 104 5.11 4.02 10.18
N ASN A 105 6.18 3.32 9.77
CA ASN A 105 6.18 1.85 9.73
C ASN A 105 6.04 1.27 11.15
N TRP A 106 6.71 1.86 12.13
CA TRP A 106 6.61 1.45 13.54
C TRP A 106 5.24 1.73 14.15
N LEU A 107 4.58 2.83 13.78
CA LEU A 107 3.19 3.07 14.16
C LEU A 107 2.22 2.02 13.58
N LYS A 108 2.50 1.50 12.38
CA LYS A 108 1.70 0.39 11.81
C LYS A 108 2.00 -0.95 12.45
N GLN A 109 3.23 -1.19 12.90
CA GLN A 109 3.55 -2.33 13.75
C GLN A 109 2.78 -2.27 15.07
N ALA A 110 2.68 -1.09 15.69
CA ALA A 110 1.88 -0.91 16.90
C ALA A 110 0.40 -1.20 16.66
N ALA A 111 -0.19 -0.64 15.60
CA ALA A 111 -1.59 -0.89 15.25
C ALA A 111 -1.90 -2.37 14.99
N LEU A 112 -0.96 -3.10 14.35
CA LEU A 112 -1.08 -4.55 14.18
C LEU A 112 -1.03 -5.29 15.51
N ALA A 113 -0.09 -4.92 16.39
CA ALA A 113 0.04 -5.54 17.71
C ALA A 113 -1.19 -5.29 18.58
N ASP A 114 -1.76 -4.07 18.56
CA ASP A 114 -3.02 -3.74 19.22
C ASP A 114 -4.16 -4.64 18.72
N ALA A 115 -4.31 -4.78 17.40
CA ALA A 115 -5.35 -5.62 16.79
C ALA A 115 -5.20 -7.11 17.16
N LEU A 116 -4.01 -7.55 17.56
CA LEU A 116 -3.69 -8.91 17.99
C LEU A 116 -3.68 -9.09 19.51
N GLY A 117 -3.99 -8.05 20.30
CA GLY A 117 -3.97 -8.09 21.77
C GLY A 117 -2.56 -8.24 22.35
N ARG A 118 -1.54 -7.69 21.68
CA ARG A 118 -0.12 -7.79 22.06
C ARG A 118 0.39 -6.48 22.62
N ASP A 119 -0.12 -6.10 23.78
CA ASP A 119 0.07 -4.77 24.37
C ASP A 119 1.54 -4.36 24.53
N ALA A 120 2.40 -5.30 24.96
CA ALA A 120 3.83 -5.04 25.12
C ALA A 120 4.53 -4.76 23.78
N GLU A 121 4.20 -5.51 22.73
CA GLU A 121 4.72 -5.28 21.38
C GLU A 121 4.23 -3.95 20.82
N ALA A 122 2.96 -3.60 21.07
CA ALA A 122 2.39 -2.33 20.64
C ALA A 122 3.07 -1.14 21.32
N ALA A 123 3.29 -1.22 22.64
CA ALA A 123 4.00 -0.19 23.40
C ALA A 123 5.44 0.00 22.91
N ALA A 124 6.18 -1.10 22.72
CA ALA A 124 7.55 -1.04 22.21
C ALA A 124 7.64 -0.40 20.81
N ALA A 125 6.71 -0.75 19.92
CA ALA A 125 6.66 -0.17 18.59
C ALA A 125 6.34 1.34 18.60
N ARG A 126 5.45 1.80 19.49
CA ARG A 126 5.16 3.23 19.68
C ARG A 126 6.37 3.99 20.20
N LEU A 127 7.05 3.46 21.23
CA LEU A 127 8.28 4.05 21.77
C LEU A 127 9.34 4.21 20.67
N ARG A 128 9.53 3.18 19.84
CA ARG A 128 10.47 3.24 18.72
C ARG A 128 10.09 4.31 17.69
N ALA A 129 8.81 4.47 17.39
CA ALA A 129 8.34 5.53 16.49
C ALA A 129 8.64 6.92 17.07
N ASP A 130 8.39 7.12 18.36
CA ASP A 130 8.62 8.40 19.05
C ASP A 130 10.11 8.76 19.10
N ASP A 131 10.99 7.79 19.36
CA ASP A 131 12.45 7.97 19.31
C ASP A 131 12.89 8.48 17.93
N LEU A 132 12.42 7.83 16.87
CA LEU A 132 12.77 8.21 15.50
C LEU A 132 12.27 9.62 15.12
N VAL A 133 11.11 10.03 15.63
CA VAL A 133 10.62 11.41 15.45
C VAL A 133 11.52 12.39 16.19
N ARG A 134 11.87 12.11 17.44
CA ARG A 134 12.77 12.96 18.24
C ARG A 134 14.14 13.14 17.55
N ASP A 135 14.72 12.06 17.07
CA ASP A 135 16.02 12.09 16.39
C ASP A 135 15.97 12.91 15.09
N ALA A 136 14.88 12.78 14.31
CA ALA A 136 14.69 13.57 13.09
C ALA A 136 14.55 15.07 13.36
N THR A 137 14.00 15.48 14.50
CA THR A 137 13.87 16.90 14.88
C THR A 137 15.16 17.53 15.44
N ARG A 138 16.16 16.70 15.78
CA ARG A 138 17.46 17.16 16.31
C ARG A 138 18.52 17.39 15.23
N THR A 139 18.22 17.01 13.99
CA THR A 139 19.11 17.10 12.83
C THR A 139 18.71 18.28 11.95
#